data_AF-A0AAP0GMH3-F1
#
_entry.id   AF-A0AAP0GMH3-F1
#
_cell.length_a   1.000
_cell.length_b   1.000
_cell.length_c   1.000
_cell.angle_alpha   90.00
_cell.angle_beta   90.00
_cell.angle_gamma   90.00
#
_symmetry.space_group_name_H-M   'P 1'
#
loop_
_entity.id
_entity.type
_entity.pdbx_description
1 polymer ?
#
loop_
_entity_poly.entity_id
_entity_poly.type
_entity_poly.pdbx_seq_one_letter_code
_entity_poly.pdbx_strand_id
1 'polypeptide(L)'
;MKIILIVFYFLQWVLWAVEAVPYDYSFTSECLKTPNKPQYDGGIVVNPELKEGLKGWANFGTAKLQWRTEETGNEFVVARLRNQSFDSVSQEFFLDKEKLYTLSAWLQVSHGDAIVVATFKTPTGYHNAGSTEAKSGCWSMLKGGLMVNKSGSVQLYFQSENPTVDIWVDSVSLQPFTQEEWKSHQDHSIEKMRRSKVKIHTVNSEGKPQANRTLIIAQKFARFPFGCAINKNILSNQAYKNWFTSRFKYTTFENEMKWYANEARQNQYDYSAADALLQFTRSNGVSVRGHSVFWDDPRFQPSWVPSLGPSQLAAAATARINSIMRRYSGQVIAWDVVNENVHYNFFESKLGATASSKFYTVARVLDRKASLFLNDYNTIEEPGDRASSPDSYI
;
A
#
# COMPACT_ATOMS: atom_id res chain seq x y z
N MET A 1 -55.59 30.62 18.19
CA MET A 1 -55.03 31.51 17.15
C MET A 1 -53.63 31.93 17.55
N LYS A 2 -52.61 31.32 16.93
CA LYS A 2 -51.26 31.87 16.71
C LYS A 2 -50.65 30.99 15.63
N ILE A 3 -50.73 31.51 14.41
CA ILE A 3 -50.10 30.96 13.21
C ILE A 3 -48.61 31.20 13.40
N ILE A 4 -47.81 30.14 13.46
CA ILE A 4 -46.36 30.23 13.31
C ILE A 4 -46.02 29.48 12.04
N LEU A 5 -45.79 30.28 11.01
CA LEU A 5 -45.17 29.89 9.75
C LEU A 5 -43.71 29.53 10.06
N ILE A 6 -43.30 28.27 9.89
CA ILE A 6 -41.87 27.94 9.78
C ILE A 6 -41.64 27.35 8.40
N VAL A 7 -41.12 28.25 7.57
CA VAL A 7 -40.48 28.07 6.28
C VAL A 7 -39.71 26.75 6.25
N PHE A 8 -40.07 25.86 5.31
CA PHE A 8 -39.17 24.79 4.88
C PHE A 8 -37.96 25.46 4.22
N TYR A 9 -36.89 25.69 4.99
CA TYR A 9 -35.58 25.77 4.39
C TYR A 9 -35.28 24.37 3.85
N PHE A 10 -35.58 24.16 2.57
CA PHE A 10 -34.74 23.30 1.76
C PHE A 10 -33.34 23.94 1.80
N LEU A 11 -32.57 23.62 2.85
CA LEU A 11 -31.15 23.40 2.66
C LEU A 11 -31.06 22.13 1.81
N GLN A 12 -31.37 22.29 0.51
CA GLN A 12 -30.48 21.70 -0.47
C GLN A 12 -29.12 22.23 -0.05
N TRP A 13 -28.38 21.41 0.68
CA TRP A 13 -26.96 21.36 0.41
C TRP A 13 -26.89 20.97 -1.06
N VAL A 14 -27.01 21.97 -1.93
CA VAL A 14 -26.11 22.08 -3.05
C VAL A 14 -24.75 22.18 -2.37
N LEU A 15 -24.26 21.03 -1.87
CA LEU A 15 -22.87 20.70 -2.09
C LEU A 15 -22.76 21.00 -3.56
N TRP A 16 -22.03 22.06 -3.88
CA TRP A 16 -21.40 22.15 -5.17
C TRP A 16 -20.57 20.88 -5.21
N ALA A 17 -21.21 19.79 -5.66
CA ALA A 17 -20.54 18.61 -6.08
C ALA A 17 -19.76 19.17 -7.24
N VAL A 18 -18.51 19.56 -6.96
CA VAL A 18 -17.50 19.63 -7.99
C VAL A 18 -17.74 18.34 -8.76
N GLU A 19 -18.09 18.45 -10.05
CA GLU A 19 -18.08 17.33 -10.97
C GLU A 19 -16.61 16.88 -11.07
N ALA A 20 -16.15 16.29 -9.97
CA ALA A 20 -14.80 15.85 -9.77
C ALA A 20 -14.73 14.53 -10.49
N VAL A 21 -13.83 14.45 -11.46
CA VAL A 21 -13.47 13.21 -12.10
C VAL A 21 -13.14 12.20 -10.99
N PRO A 22 -13.84 11.05 -10.88
CA PRO A 22 -13.55 10.10 -9.82
C PRO A 22 -12.14 9.54 -9.98
N TYR A 23 -11.40 9.35 -8.89
CA TYR A 23 -10.12 8.64 -8.97
C TYR A 23 -10.33 7.19 -9.42
N ASP A 24 -9.78 6.87 -10.59
CA ASP A 24 -9.64 5.54 -11.13
C ASP A 24 -8.49 4.82 -10.44
N TYR A 25 -8.83 3.92 -9.52
CA TYR A 25 -7.89 3.05 -8.81
C TYR A 25 -7.61 1.74 -9.56
N SER A 26 -8.12 1.54 -10.78
CA SER A 26 -7.89 0.30 -11.54
C SER A 26 -6.41 0.10 -11.85
N PHE A 27 -5.97 -1.14 -11.69
CA PHE A 27 -4.62 -1.63 -11.91
C PHE A 27 -4.73 -3.11 -12.31
N THR A 28 -3.80 -3.58 -13.14
CA THR A 28 -3.64 -5.01 -13.43
C THR A 28 -2.16 -5.38 -13.39
N SER A 29 -1.85 -6.48 -12.71
CA SER A 29 -0.54 -7.13 -12.74
C SER A 29 -0.38 -8.08 -13.94
N GLU A 30 -1.46 -8.32 -14.68
CA GLU A 30 -1.43 -9.18 -15.86
C GLU A 30 -0.71 -8.48 -17.01
N CYS A 31 0.23 -9.21 -17.65
CA CYS A 31 0.89 -8.73 -18.85
C CYS A 31 -0.01 -8.94 -20.07
N LEU A 32 -0.47 -7.84 -20.69
CA LEU A 32 -1.50 -7.87 -21.72
C LEU A 32 -0.90 -7.92 -23.13
N LYS A 33 -1.57 -8.60 -24.06
CA LYS A 33 -1.16 -8.58 -25.48
C LYS A 33 -1.31 -7.19 -26.11
N THR A 34 -2.31 -6.43 -25.69
CA THR A 34 -2.60 -5.07 -26.16
C THR A 34 -2.86 -4.21 -24.93
N PRO A 35 -2.28 -3.01 -24.82
CA PRO A 35 -2.49 -2.17 -23.66
C PRO A 35 -3.93 -1.67 -23.62
N ASN A 36 -4.44 -1.43 -22.41
CA ASN A 36 -5.70 -0.69 -22.28
C ASN A 36 -5.45 0.79 -22.62
N LYS A 37 -6.52 1.48 -23.00
CA LYS A 37 -6.52 2.93 -23.21
C LYS A 37 -5.95 3.69 -21.99
N PRO A 38 -5.35 4.87 -22.19
CA PRO A 38 -4.89 5.70 -21.10
C PRO A 38 -6.04 6.03 -20.14
N GLN A 39 -5.77 6.01 -18.84
CA GLN A 39 -6.73 6.50 -17.85
C GLN A 39 -7.04 7.98 -18.13
N TYR A 40 -8.27 8.42 -17.86
CA TYR A 40 -8.69 9.83 -18.05
C TYR A 40 -8.41 10.41 -19.45
N ASP A 41 -8.45 9.57 -20.49
CA ASP A 41 -8.13 9.95 -21.87
C ASP A 41 -6.73 10.60 -22.01
N GLY A 42 -5.79 10.24 -21.11
CA GLY A 42 -4.43 10.77 -21.05
C GLY A 42 -4.23 11.94 -20.09
N GLY A 43 -5.31 12.53 -19.55
CA GLY A 43 -5.24 13.70 -18.68
C GLY A 43 -4.56 14.89 -19.38
N ILE A 44 -3.42 15.36 -18.86
CA ILE A 44 -2.63 16.45 -19.47
C ILE A 44 -1.57 15.97 -20.47
N VAL A 45 -1.49 14.67 -20.76
CA VAL A 45 -0.54 14.11 -21.73
C VAL A 45 -0.97 14.46 -23.15
N VAL A 46 -0.03 15.01 -23.92
CA VAL A 46 -0.18 15.24 -25.36
C VAL A 46 0.08 13.93 -26.09
N ASN A 47 -0.87 13.56 -26.96
CA ASN A 47 -0.79 12.37 -27.82
C ASN A 47 -0.51 11.07 -27.01
N PRO A 48 -1.39 10.70 -26.06
CA PRO A 48 -1.16 9.63 -25.09
C PRO A 48 -1.16 8.22 -25.68
N GLU A 49 -1.87 8.01 -26.80
CA GLU A 49 -1.96 6.76 -27.57
C GLU A 49 -1.11 6.80 -28.87
N LEU A 50 -0.23 7.81 -29.00
CA LEU A 50 0.72 7.97 -30.10
C LEU A 50 0.11 7.97 -31.52
N LYS A 51 -1.19 8.29 -31.64
CA LYS A 51 -1.94 8.38 -32.91
C LYS A 51 -1.48 9.48 -33.85
N GLU A 52 -0.77 10.48 -33.32
CA GLU A 52 -0.17 11.57 -34.10
C GLU A 52 1.37 11.41 -34.23
N GLY A 53 1.87 10.17 -34.24
CA GLY A 53 3.30 9.89 -34.30
C GLY A 53 4.03 10.32 -33.02
N LEU A 54 5.16 11.02 -33.16
CA LEU A 54 5.95 11.52 -32.02
C LEU A 54 5.55 12.93 -31.55
N LYS A 55 4.41 13.47 -31.99
CA LYS A 55 3.95 14.81 -31.56
C LYS A 55 3.88 14.88 -30.04
N GLY A 56 4.60 15.85 -29.45
CA GLY A 56 4.69 16.05 -27.99
C GLY A 56 5.73 15.18 -27.28
N TRP A 57 6.33 14.20 -27.95
CA TRP A 57 7.30 13.26 -27.36
C TRP A 57 8.71 13.54 -27.89
N ALA A 58 9.69 13.56 -26.99
CA ALA A 58 11.10 13.83 -27.31
C ALA A 58 12.03 12.82 -26.63
N ASN A 59 13.24 12.64 -27.14
CA ASN A 59 14.22 11.79 -26.47
C ASN A 59 14.67 12.44 -25.16
N PHE A 60 14.81 11.63 -24.12
CA PHE A 60 15.57 11.96 -22.93
C PHE A 60 16.97 11.35 -23.06
N GLY A 61 18.01 12.14 -22.78
CA GLY A 61 19.39 11.70 -22.96
C GLY A 61 19.71 11.41 -24.43
N THR A 62 20.39 10.30 -24.70
CA THR A 62 20.92 9.95 -26.03
C THR A 62 20.10 8.94 -26.81
N ALA A 63 18.96 8.48 -26.26
CA ALA A 63 18.07 7.52 -26.91
C ALA A 63 17.63 7.98 -28.31
N LYS A 64 17.45 7.02 -29.22
CA LYS A 64 16.82 7.23 -30.52
C LYS A 64 15.37 6.80 -30.45
N LEU A 65 14.46 7.75 -30.69
CA LEU A 65 13.03 7.46 -30.72
C LEU A 65 12.61 6.86 -32.06
N GLN A 66 11.75 5.85 -31.98
CA GLN A 66 11.08 5.27 -33.13
C GLN A 66 9.59 5.11 -32.79
N TRP A 67 8.71 5.72 -33.58
CA TRP A 67 7.28 5.42 -33.56
C TRP A 67 7.02 4.14 -34.34
N ARG A 68 6.17 3.26 -33.80
CA ARG A 68 5.82 1.96 -34.39
C ARG A 68 4.33 1.70 -34.26
N THR A 69 3.86 0.78 -35.10
CA THR A 69 2.49 0.25 -35.07
C THR A 69 2.56 -1.27 -35.01
N GLU A 70 1.83 -1.88 -34.10
CA GLU A 70 1.60 -3.32 -34.02
C GLU A 70 0.54 -3.77 -35.03
N GLU A 71 0.51 -5.07 -35.36
CA GLU A 71 -0.54 -5.67 -36.22
C GLU A 71 -1.96 -5.46 -35.68
N THR A 72 -2.08 -5.28 -34.36
CA THR A 72 -3.33 -4.98 -33.65
C THR A 72 -3.85 -3.56 -33.92
N GLY A 73 -3.06 -2.71 -34.58
CA GLY A 73 -3.33 -1.29 -34.75
C GLY A 73 -2.91 -0.43 -33.56
N ASN A 74 -2.27 -1.03 -32.55
CA ASN A 74 -1.71 -0.30 -31.43
C ASN A 74 -0.49 0.53 -31.88
N GLU A 75 -0.39 1.79 -31.47
CA GLU A 75 0.68 2.70 -31.87
C GLU A 75 1.45 3.14 -30.64
N PHE A 76 2.78 3.14 -30.71
CA PHE A 76 3.61 3.35 -29.54
C PHE A 76 4.97 3.93 -29.92
N VAL A 77 5.67 4.44 -28.91
CA VAL A 77 7.01 4.98 -29.05
C VAL A 77 8.03 4.06 -28.41
N VAL A 78 9.15 3.87 -29.10
CA VAL A 78 10.28 3.07 -28.63
C VAL A 78 11.49 3.96 -28.44
N ALA A 79 12.04 3.97 -27.22
CA ALA A 79 13.37 4.50 -26.95
C ALA A 79 14.41 3.42 -27.18
N ARG A 80 15.14 3.51 -28.29
CA ARG A 80 16.14 2.53 -28.72
C ARG A 80 17.56 3.06 -28.62
N LEU A 81 18.52 2.14 -28.77
CA LEU A 81 19.96 2.46 -28.79
C LEU A 81 20.35 3.27 -27.54
N ARG A 82 19.81 2.85 -26.40
CA ARG A 82 20.06 3.44 -25.09
C ARG A 82 21.49 3.09 -24.65
N ASN A 83 22.19 4.06 -24.06
CA ASN A 83 23.55 3.89 -23.53
C ASN A 83 23.62 4.11 -22.02
N GLN A 84 22.62 4.80 -21.45
CA GLN A 84 22.49 5.09 -20.03
C GLN A 84 21.14 4.61 -19.51
N SER A 85 21.06 4.37 -18.20
CA SER A 85 19.81 3.90 -17.56
C SER A 85 18.64 4.87 -17.74
N PHE A 86 18.93 6.17 -17.84
CA PHE A 86 17.93 7.22 -18.04
C PHE A 86 17.60 7.53 -19.50
N ASP A 87 18.37 7.01 -20.48
CA ASP A 87 18.10 7.27 -21.89
C ASP A 87 16.71 6.74 -22.24
N SER A 88 15.80 7.59 -22.72
CA SER A 88 14.39 7.19 -22.87
C SER A 88 13.57 8.11 -23.79
N VAL A 89 12.26 7.92 -23.78
CA VAL A 89 11.26 8.88 -24.23
C VAL A 89 10.88 9.82 -23.10
N SER A 90 10.52 11.05 -23.43
CA SER A 90 10.06 12.05 -22.47
C SER A 90 8.98 12.98 -23.03
N GLN A 91 8.28 13.63 -22.11
CA GLN A 91 7.39 14.74 -22.39
C GLN A 91 7.53 15.80 -21.30
N GLU A 92 7.50 17.07 -21.69
CA GLU A 92 7.56 18.20 -20.78
C GLU A 92 6.17 18.60 -20.30
N PHE A 93 6.08 18.97 -19.03
CA PHE A 93 4.85 19.43 -18.39
C PHE A 93 5.14 20.66 -17.54
N PHE A 94 4.10 21.45 -17.29
CA PHE A 94 4.11 22.42 -16.19
C PHE A 94 3.21 21.87 -15.08
N LEU A 95 3.79 21.58 -13.92
CA LEU A 95 3.01 21.10 -12.78
C LEU A 95 2.72 22.24 -11.82
N ASP A 96 1.53 22.24 -11.23
CA ASP A 96 1.09 23.21 -10.24
C ASP A 96 1.34 22.68 -8.83
N LYS A 97 1.80 23.57 -7.95
CA LYS A 97 1.91 23.35 -6.51
C LYS A 97 0.57 22.88 -5.94
N GLU A 98 0.64 22.00 -4.94
CA GLU A 98 -0.47 21.52 -4.13
C GLU A 98 -1.50 20.66 -4.87
N LYS A 99 -1.30 20.44 -6.19
CA LYS A 99 -2.02 19.40 -6.94
C LYS A 99 -1.41 18.03 -6.70
N LEU A 100 -2.29 17.03 -6.78
CA LEU A 100 -1.96 15.61 -6.78
C LEU A 100 -2.01 15.12 -8.22
N TYR A 101 -0.95 14.48 -8.68
CA TYR A 101 -0.86 13.97 -10.03
C TYR A 101 -0.89 12.46 -9.99
N THR A 102 -1.83 11.85 -10.71
CA THR A 102 -1.89 10.39 -10.85
C THR A 102 -1.35 10.00 -12.22
N LEU A 103 -0.40 9.09 -12.22
CA LEU A 103 0.29 8.61 -13.42
C LEU A 103 -0.14 7.17 -13.71
N SER A 104 -0.42 6.87 -14.97
CA SER A 104 -0.40 5.51 -15.50
C SER A 104 0.32 5.47 -16.83
N ALA A 105 0.96 4.34 -17.14
CA ALA A 105 1.56 4.10 -18.44
C ALA A 105 1.55 2.60 -18.75
N TRP A 106 1.55 2.25 -20.03
CA TRP A 106 1.77 0.89 -20.47
C TRP A 106 3.17 0.76 -21.04
N LEU A 107 3.91 -0.23 -20.53
CA LEU A 107 5.33 -0.38 -20.77
C LEU A 107 5.66 -1.79 -21.25
N GLN A 108 6.58 -1.88 -22.20
CA GLN A 108 7.15 -3.12 -22.70
C GLN A 108 8.66 -2.94 -22.90
N VAL A 109 9.42 -4.04 -22.87
CA VAL A 109 10.87 -4.04 -23.15
C VAL A 109 11.22 -4.94 -24.32
N SER A 110 12.34 -4.70 -24.98
CA SER A 110 12.70 -5.45 -26.20
C SER A 110 13.06 -6.92 -25.97
N HIS A 111 13.50 -7.30 -24.77
CA HIS A 111 13.86 -8.67 -24.41
C HIS A 111 13.95 -8.85 -22.90
N GLY A 112 13.68 -10.08 -22.43
CA GLY A 112 13.67 -10.41 -21.01
C GLY A 112 12.67 -9.56 -20.23
N ASP A 113 12.99 -9.35 -18.97
CA ASP A 113 12.22 -8.50 -18.06
C ASP A 113 13.14 -7.40 -17.52
N ALA A 114 12.59 -6.20 -17.32
CA ALA A 114 13.32 -5.13 -16.68
C ALA A 114 12.39 -4.21 -15.89
N ILE A 115 12.86 -3.77 -14.73
CA ILE A 115 12.16 -2.75 -13.96
C ILE A 115 12.26 -1.43 -14.72
N VAL A 116 11.11 -0.82 -14.98
CA VAL A 116 10.99 0.51 -15.57
C VAL A 116 10.35 1.43 -14.55
N VAL A 117 11.01 2.56 -14.29
CA VAL A 117 10.60 3.57 -13.33
C VAL A 117 10.21 4.83 -14.08
N ALA A 118 9.02 5.36 -13.79
CA ALA A 118 8.65 6.69 -14.26
C ALA A 118 9.26 7.75 -13.34
N THR A 119 9.99 8.69 -13.93
CA THR A 119 10.72 9.71 -13.17
C THR A 119 10.43 11.10 -13.74
N PHE A 120 10.19 12.04 -12.83
CA PHE A 120 10.07 13.46 -13.14
C PHE A 120 11.39 14.15 -12.82
N LYS A 121 12.03 14.73 -13.84
CA LYS A 121 13.11 15.69 -13.67
C LYS A 121 12.50 17.06 -13.40
N THR A 122 12.84 17.64 -12.26
CA THR A 122 12.47 19.00 -11.84
C THR A 122 13.71 19.89 -11.83
N PRO A 123 13.57 21.22 -11.68
CA PRO A 123 14.72 22.11 -11.50
C PRO A 123 15.55 21.81 -10.24
N THR A 124 14.97 21.11 -9.25
CA THR A 124 15.57 20.84 -7.95
C THR A 124 16.00 19.39 -7.74
N GLY A 125 15.72 18.48 -8.68
CA GLY A 125 16.07 17.07 -8.54
C GLY A 125 15.22 16.13 -9.38
N TYR A 126 15.26 14.85 -9.01
CA TYR A 126 14.56 13.77 -9.69
C TYR A 126 13.60 13.10 -8.71
N HIS A 127 12.38 12.84 -9.16
CA HIS A 127 11.34 12.25 -8.32
C HIS A 127 10.72 11.06 -9.04
N ASN A 128 10.79 9.88 -8.44
CA ASN A 128 10.11 8.70 -8.96
C ASN A 128 8.62 8.82 -8.70
N ALA A 129 7.82 8.47 -9.70
CA ALA A 129 6.36 8.52 -9.63
C ALA A 129 5.73 7.13 -9.66
N GLY A 130 6.51 6.07 -9.83
CA GLY A 130 6.05 4.68 -9.84
C GLY A 130 7.00 3.78 -10.61
N SER A 131 6.85 2.47 -10.44
CA SER A 131 7.64 1.47 -11.14
C SER A 131 6.78 0.25 -11.50
N THR A 132 7.24 -0.51 -12.49
CA THR A 132 6.67 -1.82 -12.86
C THR A 132 7.79 -2.71 -13.41
N GLU A 133 7.64 -4.02 -13.27
CA GLU A 133 8.44 -4.98 -14.05
C GLU A 133 7.84 -5.08 -15.46
N ALA A 134 8.50 -4.45 -16.44
CA ALA A 134 8.08 -4.53 -17.84
C ALA A 134 8.68 -5.78 -18.49
N LYS A 135 7.87 -6.48 -19.27
CA LYS A 135 8.22 -7.76 -19.89
C LYS A 135 8.28 -7.65 -21.40
N SER A 136 9.03 -8.54 -22.03
CA SER A 136 9.09 -8.64 -23.49
C SER A 136 7.89 -9.41 -24.05
N GLY A 137 7.30 -8.89 -25.13
CA GLY A 137 6.21 -9.55 -25.86
C GLY A 137 4.80 -9.30 -25.31
N CYS A 138 4.67 -8.49 -24.26
CA CYS A 138 3.39 -8.05 -23.70
C CYS A 138 3.56 -6.71 -22.96
N TRP A 139 2.45 -6.05 -22.66
CA TRP A 139 2.35 -4.73 -22.07
C TRP A 139 2.06 -4.84 -20.57
N SER A 140 2.90 -4.20 -19.76
CA SER A 140 2.81 -4.15 -18.29
C SER A 140 2.33 -2.77 -17.85
N MET A 141 1.39 -2.71 -16.92
CA MET A 141 0.83 -1.44 -16.45
C MET A 141 1.69 -0.86 -15.33
N LEU A 142 2.22 0.34 -15.53
CA LEU A 142 2.75 1.16 -14.45
C LEU A 142 1.61 2.04 -13.91
N LYS A 143 1.47 2.09 -12.59
CA LYS A 143 0.58 3.05 -11.90
C LYS A 143 1.32 3.71 -10.75
N GLY A 144 1.07 5.01 -10.57
CA GLY A 144 1.60 5.75 -9.44
C GLY A 144 1.17 7.21 -9.47
N GLY A 145 2.02 8.12 -9.00
CA GLY A 145 1.72 9.53 -8.92
C GLY A 145 2.74 10.32 -8.11
N LEU A 146 2.48 11.61 -7.95
CA LEU A 146 3.27 12.49 -7.10
C LEU A 146 2.44 13.65 -6.54
N MET A 147 2.89 14.18 -5.41
CA MET A 147 2.45 15.46 -4.87
C MET A 147 3.48 16.53 -5.22
N VAL A 148 3.03 17.65 -5.78
CA VAL A 148 3.92 18.73 -6.22
C VAL A 148 4.00 19.81 -5.15
N ASN A 149 5.18 20.01 -4.57
CA ASN A 149 5.40 21.01 -3.51
C ASN A 149 5.80 22.40 -4.04
N LYS A 150 6.11 22.51 -5.34
CA LYS A 150 6.50 23.75 -6.02
C LYS A 150 6.08 23.68 -7.49
N SER A 151 5.37 24.70 -7.98
CA SER A 151 5.02 24.78 -9.40
C SER A 151 6.27 24.91 -10.27
N GLY A 152 6.25 24.34 -11.46
CA GLY A 152 7.31 24.53 -12.44
C GLY A 152 7.30 23.55 -13.60
N SER A 153 8.16 23.82 -14.56
CA SER A 153 8.43 22.92 -15.68
C SER A 153 9.14 21.66 -15.20
N VAL A 154 8.65 20.52 -15.64
CA VAL A 154 9.21 19.20 -15.37
C VAL A 154 9.29 18.40 -16.66
N GLN A 155 10.10 17.35 -16.64
CA GLN A 155 10.17 16.40 -17.73
C GLN A 155 9.91 14.99 -17.18
N LEU A 156 8.84 14.34 -17.64
CA LEU A 156 8.56 12.94 -17.37
C LEU A 156 9.38 12.09 -18.34
N TYR A 157 10.05 11.06 -17.84
CA TYR A 157 10.74 10.05 -18.64
C TYR A 157 10.70 8.69 -17.93
N PHE A 158 11.03 7.61 -18.65
CA PHE A 158 10.99 6.24 -18.14
C PHE A 158 12.38 5.62 -18.12
N GLN A 159 12.93 5.29 -16.95
CA GLN A 159 14.29 4.78 -16.83
C GLN A 159 14.32 3.31 -16.43
N SER A 160 15.36 2.60 -16.86
CA SER A 160 15.62 1.22 -16.48
C SER A 160 17.12 1.05 -16.28
N GLU A 161 17.52 0.39 -15.19
CA GLU A 161 18.94 0.12 -14.89
C GLU A 161 19.62 -0.76 -15.93
N ASN A 162 18.85 -1.53 -16.70
CA ASN A 162 19.37 -2.23 -17.84
C ASN A 162 19.35 -1.27 -19.06
N PRO A 163 20.51 -0.75 -19.52
CA PRO A 163 20.56 0.13 -20.68
C PRO A 163 20.43 -0.64 -21.99
N THR A 164 20.54 -1.98 -22.00
CA THR A 164 20.54 -2.76 -23.24
C THR A 164 19.14 -3.03 -23.78
N VAL A 165 18.11 -2.97 -22.93
CA VAL A 165 16.71 -3.12 -23.36
C VAL A 165 16.21 -1.83 -23.98
N ASP A 166 15.46 -1.92 -25.08
CA ASP A 166 14.68 -0.77 -25.55
C ASP A 166 13.45 -0.62 -24.65
N ILE A 167 13.03 0.61 -24.37
CA ILE A 167 11.81 0.89 -23.59
C ILE A 167 10.70 1.31 -24.54
N TRP A 168 9.57 0.61 -24.47
CA TRP A 168 8.40 0.83 -25.32
C TRP A 168 7.32 1.43 -24.42
N VAL A 169 6.71 2.53 -24.86
CA VAL A 169 5.77 3.31 -24.06
C VAL A 169 4.52 3.60 -24.87
N ASP A 170 3.37 3.42 -24.21
CA ASP A 170 2.06 3.70 -24.77
C ASP A 170 1.05 4.03 -23.66
N SER A 171 -0.09 4.58 -24.06
CA SER A 171 -1.29 4.81 -23.23
C SER A 171 -0.95 5.50 -21.91
N VAL A 172 -0.18 6.58 -22.01
CA VAL A 172 0.30 7.36 -20.86
C VAL A 172 -0.78 8.34 -20.42
N SER A 173 -1.03 8.39 -19.13
CA SER A 173 -1.94 9.36 -18.50
C SER A 173 -1.27 10.05 -17.34
N LEU A 174 -1.41 11.37 -17.29
CA LEU A 174 -1.04 12.19 -16.16
C LEU A 174 -2.23 13.06 -15.80
N GLN A 175 -2.98 12.69 -14.77
CA GLN A 175 -4.20 13.41 -14.37
C GLN A 175 -3.94 14.27 -13.12
N PRO A 176 -4.09 15.60 -13.20
CA PRO A 176 -4.09 16.45 -12.03
C PRO A 176 -5.41 16.36 -11.25
N PHE A 177 -5.29 16.41 -9.93
CA PHE A 177 -6.39 16.59 -8.99
C PHE A 177 -6.05 17.76 -8.05
N THR A 178 -7.02 18.64 -7.86
CA THR A 178 -7.02 19.60 -6.75
C THR A 178 -7.22 18.87 -5.41
N GLN A 179 -6.88 19.53 -4.31
CA GLN A 179 -7.14 18.99 -2.97
C GLN A 179 -8.65 18.83 -2.73
N GLU A 180 -9.47 19.72 -3.29
CA GLU A 180 -10.93 19.67 -3.23
C GLU A 180 -11.49 18.46 -3.97
N GLU A 181 -11.00 18.17 -5.19
CA GLU A 181 -11.40 16.97 -5.95
C GLU A 181 -10.97 15.69 -5.24
N TRP A 182 -9.75 15.65 -4.71
CA TRP A 182 -9.26 14.50 -3.96
C TRP A 182 -10.07 14.24 -2.70
N LYS A 183 -10.40 15.30 -1.96
CA LYS A 183 -11.28 15.23 -0.79
C LYS A 183 -12.71 14.82 -1.17
N SER A 184 -13.24 15.34 -2.27
CA SER A 184 -14.55 14.93 -2.80
C SER A 184 -14.58 13.42 -3.12
N HIS A 185 -13.52 12.90 -3.74
CA HIS A 185 -13.37 11.46 -3.97
C HIS A 185 -13.33 10.66 -2.65
N GLN A 186 -12.61 11.15 -1.65
CA GLN A 186 -12.56 10.52 -0.32
C GLN A 186 -13.96 10.50 0.33
N ASP A 187 -14.69 11.61 0.30
CA ASP A 187 -16.03 11.73 0.87
C ASP A 187 -17.02 10.80 0.15
N HIS A 188 -16.95 10.72 -1.18
CA HIS A 188 -17.76 9.79 -1.98
C HIS A 188 -17.46 8.33 -1.62
N SER A 189 -16.18 7.98 -1.47
CA SER A 189 -15.75 6.64 -1.05
C SER A 189 -16.22 6.30 0.37
N ILE A 190 -16.21 7.26 1.29
CA ILE A 190 -16.75 7.10 2.64
C ILE A 190 -18.27 6.90 2.59
N GLU A 191 -19.00 7.70 1.82
CA GLU A 191 -20.44 7.57 1.67
C GLU A 191 -20.83 6.21 1.11
N LYS A 192 -20.12 5.74 0.08
CA LYS A 192 -20.35 4.44 -0.56
C LYS A 192 -19.97 3.24 0.30
N MET A 193 -18.81 3.27 0.95
CA MET A 193 -18.20 2.09 1.57
C MET A 193 -18.37 2.03 3.09
N ARG A 194 -18.58 3.19 3.74
CA ARG A 194 -18.56 3.33 5.21
C ARG A 194 -19.85 3.87 5.80
N ARG A 195 -20.77 4.39 5.00
CA ARG A 195 -22.09 4.85 5.44
C ARG A 195 -23.20 3.98 4.87
N SER A 196 -24.35 4.05 5.53
CA SER A 196 -25.59 3.44 5.07
C SER A 196 -26.76 4.26 5.59
N LYS A 197 -27.84 4.34 4.80
CA LYS A 197 -29.05 5.07 5.19
C LYS A 197 -29.86 4.20 6.17
N VAL A 198 -30.04 4.70 7.38
CA VAL A 198 -30.84 4.04 8.42
C VAL A 198 -32.12 4.83 8.64
N LYS A 199 -33.27 4.15 8.60
CA LYS A 199 -34.57 4.73 8.97
C LYS A 199 -34.97 4.21 10.33
N ILE A 200 -35.12 5.11 11.30
CA ILE A 200 -35.51 4.75 12.67
C ILE A 200 -37.01 5.04 12.83
N HIS A 201 -37.76 4.01 13.18
CA HIS A 201 -39.18 4.11 13.53
C HIS A 201 -39.32 3.97 15.04
N THR A 202 -39.93 4.96 15.69
CA THR A 202 -40.26 4.86 17.12
C THR A 202 -41.74 4.54 17.27
N VAL A 203 -42.06 3.50 18.03
CA VAL A 203 -43.42 3.03 18.29
C VAL A 203 -43.61 2.79 19.78
N ASN A 204 -44.86 2.85 20.27
CA ASN A 204 -45.19 2.42 21.64
C ASN A 204 -45.34 0.89 21.71
N SER A 205 -45.70 0.36 22.89
CA SER A 205 -45.97 -1.06 23.12
C SER A 205 -47.13 -1.62 22.28
N GLU A 206 -47.99 -0.76 21.74
CA GLU A 206 -49.11 -1.12 20.87
C GLU A 206 -48.74 -1.00 19.37
N GLY A 207 -47.48 -0.71 19.02
CA GLY A 207 -47.02 -0.54 17.65
C GLY A 207 -47.41 0.80 17.00
N LYS A 208 -47.98 1.76 17.74
CA LYS A 208 -48.37 3.08 17.21
C LYS A 208 -47.17 4.03 17.13
N PRO A 209 -46.95 4.72 15.99
CA PRO A 209 -45.86 5.68 15.83
C PRO A 209 -45.83 6.75 16.93
N GLN A 210 -44.64 7.07 17.40
CA GLN A 210 -44.41 8.11 18.40
C GLN A 210 -43.70 9.30 17.75
N ALA A 211 -44.29 10.50 17.88
CA ALA A 211 -43.67 11.74 17.44
C ALA A 211 -42.87 12.38 18.60
N ASN A 212 -41.96 13.30 18.26
CA ASN A 212 -41.23 14.17 19.21
C ASN A 212 -40.46 13.42 20.31
N ARG A 213 -39.86 12.26 19.97
CA ARG A 213 -38.99 11.51 20.89
C ARG A 213 -37.52 11.87 20.67
N THR A 214 -36.76 12.00 21.75
CA THR A 214 -35.31 12.16 21.69
C THR A 214 -34.66 10.78 21.51
N LEU A 215 -33.81 10.66 20.50
CA LEU A 215 -32.98 9.48 20.26
C LEU A 215 -31.52 9.82 20.60
N ILE A 216 -30.87 8.95 21.36
CA ILE A 216 -29.43 9.03 21.62
C ILE A 216 -28.77 7.84 20.94
N ILE A 217 -27.90 8.13 19.97
CA ILE A 217 -27.12 7.11 19.25
C ILE A 217 -25.68 7.21 19.76
N ALA A 218 -25.15 6.11 20.31
CA ALA A 218 -23.78 6.03 20.78
C ALA A 218 -23.05 4.91 20.03
N GLN A 219 -21.95 5.25 19.36
CA GLN A 219 -21.07 4.25 18.74
C GLN A 219 -20.43 3.40 19.84
N LYS A 220 -20.61 2.08 19.77
CA LYS A 220 -20.06 1.14 20.76
C LYS A 220 -18.67 0.61 20.38
N PHE A 221 -18.39 0.47 19.08
CA PHE A 221 -17.12 -0.03 18.56
C PHE A 221 -16.85 0.52 17.15
N ALA A 222 -15.58 0.58 16.76
CA ALA A 222 -15.17 0.84 15.39
C ALA A 222 -15.25 -0.45 14.56
N ARG A 223 -15.52 -0.32 13.25
CA ARG A 223 -15.53 -1.47 12.32
C ARG A 223 -14.13 -2.01 12.05
N PHE A 224 -13.10 -1.18 12.23
CA PHE A 224 -11.70 -1.54 12.02
C PHE A 224 -10.88 -1.27 13.29
N PRO A 225 -9.85 -2.08 13.56
CA PRO A 225 -8.90 -1.81 14.64
C PRO A 225 -8.22 -0.46 14.47
N PHE A 226 -8.25 0.38 15.51
CA PHE A 226 -7.47 1.61 15.59
C PHE A 226 -6.64 1.58 16.87
N GLY A 227 -5.33 1.69 16.72
CA GLY A 227 -4.36 1.43 17.77
C GLY A 227 -3.01 2.08 17.50
N CYS A 228 -2.11 1.98 18.48
CA CYS A 228 -0.70 2.33 18.34
C CYS A 228 0.17 1.21 18.92
N ALA A 229 1.48 1.25 18.67
CA ALA A 229 2.40 0.34 19.35
C ALA A 229 2.60 0.76 20.82
N ILE A 230 2.94 -0.21 21.68
CA ILE A 230 3.40 0.02 23.05
C ILE A 230 4.66 -0.81 23.32
N ASN A 231 5.43 -0.39 24.31
CA ASN A 231 6.58 -1.14 24.82
C ASN A 231 6.48 -1.33 26.34
N LYS A 232 7.39 -2.14 26.89
CA LYS A 232 7.43 -2.49 28.32
C LYS A 232 7.45 -1.31 29.28
N ASN A 233 7.86 -0.12 28.86
CA ASN A 233 7.90 1.07 29.73
C ASN A 233 6.49 1.49 30.20
N ILE A 234 5.44 1.11 29.46
CA ILE A 234 4.06 1.33 29.90
C ILE A 234 3.75 0.61 31.21
N LEU A 235 4.43 -0.50 31.54
CA LEU A 235 4.16 -1.30 32.73
C LEU A 235 4.49 -0.57 34.03
N SER A 236 5.47 0.32 34.03
CA SER A 236 5.89 1.12 35.19
C SER A 236 5.42 2.58 35.14
N ASN A 237 4.94 3.06 33.98
CA ASN A 237 4.56 4.47 33.80
C ASN A 237 3.03 4.67 33.82
N GLN A 238 2.50 5.18 34.94
CA GLN A 238 1.05 5.40 35.10
C GLN A 238 0.47 6.45 34.14
N ALA A 239 1.21 7.51 33.82
CA ALA A 239 0.77 8.52 32.86
C ALA A 239 0.62 7.90 31.46
N TYR A 240 1.57 7.04 31.07
CA TYR A 240 1.51 6.30 29.81
C TYR A 240 0.32 5.32 29.78
N LYS A 241 0.11 4.53 30.84
CA LYS A 241 -1.07 3.65 30.95
C LYS A 241 -2.36 4.42 30.73
N ASN A 242 -2.55 5.52 31.47
CA ASN A 242 -3.77 6.33 31.41
C ASN A 242 -3.96 6.97 30.03
N TRP A 243 -2.88 7.48 29.43
CA TRP A 243 -2.94 8.08 28.10
C TRP A 243 -3.36 7.07 27.03
N PHE A 244 -2.78 5.86 27.07
CA PHE A 244 -3.04 4.81 26.10
C PHE A 244 -4.44 4.20 26.26
N THR A 245 -4.81 3.76 27.46
CA THR A 245 -6.06 3.01 27.70
C THR A 245 -7.33 3.86 27.55
N SER A 246 -7.20 5.19 27.65
CA SER A 246 -8.28 6.14 27.36
C SER A 246 -8.53 6.37 25.87
N ARG A 247 -7.61 5.94 24.98
CA ARG A 247 -7.66 6.23 23.54
C ARG A 247 -7.78 4.99 22.66
N PHE A 248 -7.10 3.91 23.03
CA PHE A 248 -6.92 2.77 22.13
C PHE A 248 -7.48 1.48 22.72
N LYS A 249 -8.02 0.64 21.83
CA LYS A 249 -8.51 -0.72 22.12
C LYS A 249 -7.74 -1.80 21.36
N TYR A 250 -6.73 -1.40 20.61
CA TYR A 250 -5.88 -2.28 19.82
C TYR A 250 -4.42 -1.83 19.95
N THR A 251 -3.48 -2.78 19.93
CA THR A 251 -2.04 -2.49 20.00
C THR A 251 -1.22 -3.55 19.28
N THR A 252 0.05 -3.22 19.04
CA THR A 252 1.13 -4.18 18.83
C THR A 252 2.22 -3.93 19.88
N PHE A 253 3.12 -4.89 20.10
CA PHE A 253 4.29 -4.69 20.96
C PHE A 253 5.50 -4.33 20.09
N GLU A 254 6.23 -3.27 20.46
CA GLU A 254 7.31 -2.75 19.63
C GLU A 254 8.43 -3.78 19.42
N ASN A 255 8.80 -4.51 20.48
CA ASN A 255 9.93 -5.43 20.46
C ASN A 255 9.68 -6.74 21.21
N GLU A 256 8.76 -6.73 22.17
CA GLU A 256 8.69 -7.76 23.21
C GLU A 256 8.28 -9.15 22.71
N MET A 257 7.74 -9.24 21.48
CA MET A 257 7.41 -10.50 20.81
C MET A 257 8.38 -10.88 19.69
N LYS A 258 9.39 -10.05 19.36
CA LYS A 258 10.36 -10.34 18.30
C LYS A 258 11.36 -11.42 18.72
N TRP A 259 11.91 -12.17 17.76
CA TRP A 259 12.72 -13.36 18.07
C TRP A 259 13.96 -13.03 18.90
N TYR A 260 14.69 -11.98 18.54
CA TYR A 260 15.85 -11.52 19.31
C TYR A 260 15.51 -11.13 20.75
N ALA A 261 14.27 -10.71 21.03
CA ALA A 261 13.84 -10.34 22.37
C ALA A 261 13.51 -11.56 23.23
N ASN A 262 12.95 -12.62 22.63
CA ASN A 262 12.53 -13.81 23.38
C ASN A 262 13.53 -14.96 23.39
N GLU A 263 14.53 -14.95 22.52
CA GLU A 263 15.54 -16.02 22.43
C GLU A 263 16.91 -15.46 22.04
N ALA A 264 17.41 -14.49 22.80
CA ALA A 264 18.72 -13.87 22.56
C ALA A 264 19.88 -14.90 22.58
N ARG A 265 19.71 -16.01 23.31
CA ARG A 265 20.61 -17.17 23.32
C ARG A 265 19.81 -18.41 22.95
N GLN A 266 20.38 -19.28 22.12
CA GLN A 266 19.69 -20.47 21.61
C GLN A 266 19.14 -21.33 22.76
N ASN A 267 17.87 -21.72 22.65
CA ASN A 267 17.12 -22.51 23.64
C ASN A 267 16.97 -21.84 25.04
N GLN A 268 17.21 -20.52 25.16
CA GLN A 268 16.95 -19.76 26.38
C GLN A 268 15.84 -18.75 26.13
N TYR A 269 14.61 -19.15 26.51
CA TYR A 269 13.41 -18.34 26.26
C TYR A 269 13.14 -17.34 27.38
N ASP A 270 12.94 -16.07 27.03
CA ASP A 270 12.42 -15.04 27.94
C ASP A 270 11.20 -14.33 27.32
N TYR A 271 10.03 -14.69 27.82
CA TYR A 271 8.75 -14.09 27.42
C TYR A 271 8.19 -13.12 28.45
N SER A 272 8.93 -12.85 29.54
CA SER A 272 8.42 -12.12 30.70
C SER A 272 7.83 -10.75 30.36
N ALA A 273 8.49 -9.98 29.49
CA ALA A 273 8.01 -8.67 29.06
C ALA A 273 6.74 -8.75 28.22
N ALA A 274 6.66 -9.69 27.26
CA ALA A 274 5.46 -9.90 26.45
C ALA A 274 4.29 -10.44 27.27
N ASP A 275 4.55 -11.33 28.22
CA ASP A 275 3.54 -11.85 29.16
C ASP A 275 2.93 -10.73 30.00
N ALA A 276 3.78 -9.87 30.57
CA ALA A 276 3.34 -8.73 31.38
C ALA A 276 2.54 -7.72 30.55
N LEU A 277 2.96 -7.45 29.31
CA LEU A 277 2.21 -6.60 28.39
C LEU A 277 0.86 -7.21 27.99
N LEU A 278 0.79 -8.52 27.72
CA LEU A 278 -0.47 -9.20 27.44
C LEU A 278 -1.42 -9.18 28.62
N GLN A 279 -0.91 -9.33 29.85
CA GLN A 279 -1.72 -9.19 31.05
C GLN A 279 -2.26 -7.75 31.20
N PHE A 280 -1.42 -6.75 30.94
CA PHE A 280 -1.82 -5.35 30.94
C PHE A 280 -2.90 -5.07 29.89
N THR A 281 -2.73 -5.50 28.64
CA THR A 281 -3.70 -5.25 27.58
C THR A 281 -5.02 -5.97 27.85
N ARG A 282 -4.97 -7.24 28.28
CA ARG A 282 -6.16 -8.01 28.64
C ARG A 282 -6.96 -7.36 29.77
N SER A 283 -6.30 -6.90 30.83
CA SER A 283 -6.98 -6.23 31.95
C SER A 283 -7.62 -4.89 31.57
N ASN A 284 -7.19 -4.27 30.48
CA ASN A 284 -7.73 -3.01 29.96
C ASN A 284 -8.67 -3.18 28.74
N GLY A 285 -9.00 -4.43 28.38
CA GLY A 285 -9.85 -4.72 27.22
C GLY A 285 -9.21 -4.27 25.90
N VAL A 286 -7.89 -4.40 25.77
CA VAL A 286 -7.12 -4.04 24.59
C VAL A 286 -6.69 -5.32 23.86
N SER A 287 -7.02 -5.41 22.58
CA SER A 287 -6.61 -6.52 21.70
C SER A 287 -5.20 -6.31 21.15
N VAL A 288 -4.46 -7.40 20.90
CA VAL A 288 -3.05 -7.35 20.47
C VAL A 288 -2.88 -7.98 19.08
N ARG A 289 -2.13 -7.32 18.20
CA ARG A 289 -1.51 -7.94 17.01
C ARG A 289 -0.14 -8.48 17.44
N GLY A 290 0.12 -9.76 17.22
CA GLY A 290 1.41 -10.38 17.51
C GLY A 290 2.44 -10.02 16.45
N HIS A 291 3.50 -9.32 16.84
CA HIS A 291 4.54 -8.83 15.94
C HIS A 291 5.94 -9.15 16.50
N SER A 292 6.74 -9.98 15.85
CA SER A 292 6.40 -10.89 14.74
C SER A 292 6.95 -12.29 15.02
N VAL A 293 6.43 -13.30 14.32
CA VAL A 293 6.94 -14.67 14.48
C VAL A 293 8.36 -14.76 13.89
N PHE A 294 8.49 -14.36 12.62
CA PHE A 294 9.73 -14.26 11.88
C PHE A 294 9.90 -12.84 11.30
N TRP A 295 11.14 -12.37 11.25
CA TRP A 295 11.51 -11.14 10.56
C TRP A 295 12.64 -11.44 9.60
N ASP A 296 12.39 -11.31 8.31
CA ASP A 296 13.26 -11.89 7.29
C ASP A 296 14.58 -11.14 7.10
N ASP A 297 14.69 -9.89 7.56
CA ASP A 297 15.98 -9.18 7.61
C ASP A 297 16.97 -9.86 8.59
N PRO A 298 18.13 -10.35 8.10
CA PRO A 298 19.14 -11.00 8.94
C PRO A 298 19.65 -10.16 10.11
N ARG A 299 19.58 -8.82 10.01
CA ARG A 299 20.02 -7.88 11.07
C ARG A 299 19.15 -7.98 12.32
N PHE A 300 17.89 -8.38 12.16
CA PHE A 300 16.92 -8.51 13.24
C PHE A 300 16.68 -9.96 13.66
N GLN A 301 17.60 -10.85 13.32
CA GLN A 301 17.63 -12.21 13.87
C GLN A 301 18.40 -12.24 15.20
N PRO A 302 18.11 -13.21 16.12
CA PRO A 302 19.02 -13.49 17.21
C PRO A 302 20.44 -13.73 16.67
N SER A 303 21.48 -13.25 17.36
CA SER A 303 22.86 -13.26 16.82
C SER A 303 23.42 -14.65 16.47
N TRP A 304 22.83 -15.72 17.02
CA TRP A 304 23.20 -17.10 16.77
C TRP A 304 22.50 -17.73 15.55
N VAL A 305 21.47 -17.09 14.99
CA VAL A 305 20.65 -17.63 13.89
C VAL A 305 21.31 -17.45 12.51
N PRO A 306 21.89 -16.29 12.14
CA PRO A 306 22.45 -16.07 10.80
C PRO A 306 23.57 -17.05 10.40
N SER A 307 24.32 -17.59 11.36
CA SER A 307 25.41 -18.55 11.11
C SER A 307 24.96 -20.00 10.91
N LEU A 308 23.68 -20.31 11.17
CA LEU A 308 23.18 -21.67 11.05
C LEU A 308 23.14 -22.15 9.60
N GLY A 309 23.52 -23.42 9.40
CA GLY A 309 23.28 -24.14 8.16
C GLY A 309 21.80 -24.53 7.99
N PRO A 310 21.37 -24.93 6.78
CA PRO A 310 19.95 -25.16 6.45
C PRO A 310 19.19 -26.06 7.43
N SER A 311 19.75 -27.22 7.80
CA SER A 311 19.08 -28.17 8.72
C SER A 311 18.89 -27.59 10.13
N GLN A 312 19.92 -26.93 10.65
CA GLN A 312 19.87 -26.28 11.97
C GLN A 312 18.91 -25.09 11.96
N LEU A 313 18.88 -24.31 10.87
CA LEU A 313 17.96 -23.19 10.71
C LEU A 313 16.50 -23.69 10.62
N ALA A 314 16.24 -24.77 9.88
CA ALA A 314 14.90 -25.38 9.81
C ALA A 314 14.43 -25.83 11.21
N ALA A 315 15.31 -26.44 11.99
CA ALA A 315 15.02 -26.85 13.37
C ALA A 315 14.75 -25.62 14.27
N ALA A 316 15.59 -24.59 14.18
CA ALA A 316 15.43 -23.34 14.93
C ALA A 316 14.13 -22.60 14.57
N ALA A 317 13.81 -22.47 13.28
CA ALA A 317 12.56 -21.87 12.82
C ALA A 317 11.34 -22.66 13.32
N THR A 318 11.40 -24.00 13.25
CA THR A 318 10.34 -24.88 13.78
C THR A 318 10.16 -24.69 15.28
N ALA A 319 11.25 -24.60 16.05
CA ALA A 319 11.20 -24.35 17.48
C ALA A 319 10.61 -22.97 17.78
N ARG A 320 11.03 -21.93 17.05
CA ARG A 320 10.53 -20.56 17.19
C ARG A 320 9.02 -20.46 16.99
N ILE A 321 8.51 -20.90 15.84
CA ILE A 321 7.07 -20.80 15.54
C ILE A 321 6.22 -21.57 16.55
N ASN A 322 6.66 -22.76 16.97
CA ASN A 322 5.96 -23.54 17.99
C ASN A 322 6.00 -22.85 19.36
N SER A 323 7.15 -22.29 19.75
CA SER A 323 7.34 -21.64 21.05
C SER A 323 6.42 -20.42 21.19
N ILE A 324 6.50 -19.46 20.26
CA ILE A 324 5.75 -18.21 20.37
C ILE A 324 4.25 -18.40 20.10
N MET A 325 3.87 -19.11 19.03
CA MET A 325 2.47 -19.19 18.65
C MET A 325 1.65 -20.09 19.57
N ARG A 326 2.21 -21.21 20.08
CA ARG A 326 1.48 -22.02 21.07
C ARG A 326 1.25 -21.25 22.37
N ARG A 327 2.24 -20.47 22.81
CA ARG A 327 2.15 -19.67 24.03
C ARG A 327 1.02 -18.64 23.96
N TYR A 328 0.86 -17.99 22.81
CA TYR A 328 -0.05 -16.86 22.65
C TYR A 328 -1.28 -17.15 21.78
N SER A 329 -1.49 -18.41 21.39
CA SER A 329 -2.67 -18.85 20.61
C SER A 329 -3.97 -18.43 21.29
N GLY A 330 -4.84 -17.74 20.56
CA GLY A 330 -6.11 -17.22 21.06
C GLY A 330 -6.01 -16.01 22.00
N GLN A 331 -4.81 -15.47 22.23
CA GLN A 331 -4.59 -14.25 23.02
C GLN A 331 -4.32 -13.02 22.14
N VAL A 332 -4.07 -13.22 20.84
CA VAL A 332 -3.89 -12.16 19.84
C VAL A 332 -4.97 -12.24 18.77
N ILE A 333 -5.28 -11.11 18.13
CA ILE A 333 -6.28 -11.05 17.04
C ILE A 333 -5.66 -11.32 15.65
N ALA A 334 -4.35 -11.14 15.54
CA ALA A 334 -3.60 -11.30 14.31
C ALA A 334 -2.13 -11.64 14.60
N TRP A 335 -1.46 -12.26 13.65
CA TRP A 335 -0.02 -12.49 13.62
C TRP A 335 0.59 -11.90 12.37
N ASP A 336 1.64 -11.11 12.54
CA ASP A 336 2.63 -10.90 11.48
C ASP A 336 3.53 -12.14 11.49
N VAL A 337 3.24 -13.09 10.59
CA VAL A 337 3.92 -14.40 10.57
C VAL A 337 5.32 -14.24 10.00
N VAL A 338 5.42 -13.56 8.86
CA VAL A 338 6.69 -13.19 8.26
C VAL A 338 6.67 -11.69 8.01
N ASN A 339 7.66 -11.00 8.56
CA ASN A 339 7.88 -9.57 8.39
C ASN A 339 8.99 -9.36 7.35
N GLU A 340 8.76 -8.50 6.37
CA GLU A 340 9.74 -7.97 5.41
C GLU A 340 10.33 -8.98 4.41
N ASN A 341 9.59 -10.05 4.09
CA ASN A 341 10.03 -11.05 3.10
C ASN A 341 9.73 -10.67 1.64
N VAL A 342 9.30 -9.45 1.37
CA VAL A 342 9.37 -8.86 0.02
C VAL A 342 10.73 -8.17 -0.19
N HIS A 343 11.29 -7.56 0.86
CA HIS A 343 12.61 -6.89 0.80
C HIS A 343 13.77 -7.84 1.07
N TYR A 344 13.53 -8.91 1.82
CA TYR A 344 14.54 -9.89 2.20
C TYR A 344 14.08 -11.30 1.81
N ASN A 345 15.03 -12.24 1.76
CA ASN A 345 14.77 -13.65 1.52
C ASN A 345 15.63 -14.59 2.40
N PHE A 346 15.91 -14.23 3.66
CA PHE A 346 16.78 -14.99 4.55
C PHE A 346 16.32 -16.44 4.74
N PHE A 347 15.03 -16.66 5.02
CA PHE A 347 14.53 -18.01 5.20
C PHE A 347 14.46 -18.77 3.86
N GLU A 348 13.96 -18.14 2.80
CA GLU A 348 13.82 -18.75 1.47
C GLU A 348 15.18 -19.12 0.84
N SER A 349 16.19 -18.26 0.97
CA SER A 349 17.54 -18.49 0.42
C SER A 349 18.24 -19.69 1.05
N LYS A 350 17.91 -20.04 2.30
CA LYS A 350 18.52 -21.15 3.05
C LYS A 350 17.65 -22.40 3.13
N LEU A 351 16.33 -22.25 3.17
CA LEU A 351 15.36 -23.33 3.39
C LEU A 351 14.56 -23.68 2.12
N GLY A 352 14.75 -22.91 1.05
CA GLY A 352 14.07 -23.03 -0.24
C GLY A 352 12.88 -22.08 -0.39
N ALA A 353 12.52 -21.78 -1.63
CA ALA A 353 11.51 -20.77 -2.01
C ALA A 353 10.11 -20.95 -1.40
N THR A 354 9.79 -22.13 -0.83
CA THR A 354 8.50 -22.40 -0.19
C THR A 354 8.51 -22.24 1.34
N ALA A 355 9.61 -21.73 1.91
CA ALA A 355 9.79 -21.60 3.36
C ALA A 355 8.66 -20.80 4.03
N SER A 356 8.39 -19.57 3.57
CA SER A 356 7.28 -18.76 4.11
C SER A 356 5.93 -19.47 4.03
N SER A 357 5.58 -20.06 2.88
CA SER A 357 4.32 -20.80 2.72
C SER A 357 4.16 -21.94 3.75
N LYS A 358 5.24 -22.65 4.05
CA LYS A 358 5.26 -23.66 5.13
C LYS A 358 5.05 -23.03 6.51
N PHE A 359 5.66 -21.87 6.79
CA PHE A 359 5.42 -21.14 8.03
C PHE A 359 3.95 -20.74 8.20
N TYR A 360 3.30 -20.21 7.17
CA TYR A 360 1.87 -19.89 7.20
C TYR A 360 1.00 -21.12 7.42
N THR A 361 1.36 -22.26 6.81
CA THR A 361 0.65 -23.53 7.00
C THR A 361 0.71 -23.98 8.47
N VAL A 362 1.90 -23.92 9.08
CA VAL A 362 2.08 -24.24 10.51
C VAL A 362 1.36 -23.22 11.39
N ALA A 363 1.49 -21.92 11.10
CA ALA A 363 0.84 -20.84 11.84
C ALA A 363 -0.68 -21.03 11.90
N ARG A 364 -1.31 -21.40 10.77
CA ARG A 364 -2.75 -21.68 10.69
C ARG A 364 -3.17 -22.86 11.57
N VAL A 365 -2.32 -23.87 11.72
CA VAL A 365 -2.59 -25.02 12.61
C VAL A 365 -2.48 -24.60 14.07
N LEU A 366 -1.47 -23.80 14.42
CA LEU A 366 -1.19 -23.39 15.81
C LEU A 366 -2.18 -22.34 16.34
N ASP A 367 -2.68 -21.45 15.49
CA ASP A 367 -3.75 -20.51 15.82
C ASP A 367 -4.74 -20.38 14.65
N ARG A 368 -5.86 -21.10 14.78
CA ARG A 368 -6.91 -21.13 13.75
C ARG A 368 -7.77 -19.86 13.74
N LYS A 369 -7.76 -19.07 14.82
CA LYS A 369 -8.66 -17.92 15.01
C LYS A 369 -8.01 -16.61 14.59
N ALA A 370 -6.71 -16.45 14.81
CA ALA A 370 -6.00 -15.25 14.41
C ALA A 370 -5.94 -15.09 12.89
N SER A 371 -6.03 -13.85 12.42
CA SER A 371 -5.68 -13.49 11.04
C SER A 371 -4.16 -13.55 10.86
N LEU A 372 -3.69 -14.13 9.76
CA LEU A 372 -2.26 -14.24 9.46
C LEU A 372 -1.90 -13.20 8.41
N PHE A 373 -0.86 -12.41 8.68
CA PHE A 373 -0.39 -11.32 7.85
C PHE A 373 1.05 -11.56 7.42
N LEU A 374 1.31 -11.25 6.15
CA LEU A 374 2.59 -10.75 5.69
C LEU A 374 2.61 -9.25 6.02
N ASN A 375 3.67 -8.77 6.65
CA ASN A 375 3.84 -7.36 6.98
C ASN A 375 5.12 -6.86 6.32
N ASP A 376 5.04 -5.70 5.66
CA ASP A 376 6.17 -5.11 4.97
C ASP A 376 6.09 -3.58 4.97
N TYR A 377 7.16 -2.90 4.54
CA TYR A 377 7.27 -1.44 4.49
C TYR A 377 7.35 -0.93 3.04
N ASN A 378 7.25 0.38 2.84
CA ASN A 378 7.38 1.04 1.53
C ASN A 378 6.36 0.59 0.47
N THR A 379 5.29 -0.12 0.88
CA THR A 379 4.29 -0.73 -0.01
C THR A 379 3.56 0.27 -0.90
N ILE A 380 3.35 1.49 -0.41
CA ILE A 380 2.58 2.53 -1.11
C ILE A 380 3.21 3.92 -1.00
N GLU A 381 4.13 4.13 -0.06
CA GLU A 381 4.63 5.44 0.33
C GLU A 381 5.96 5.82 -0.33
N GLU A 382 6.75 4.83 -0.79
CA GLU A 382 8.07 5.06 -1.39
C GLU A 382 8.09 4.53 -2.82
N PRO A 383 7.71 5.36 -3.83
CA PRO A 383 7.64 4.93 -5.22
C PRO A 383 9.00 4.58 -5.84
N GLY A 384 10.11 4.90 -5.16
CA GLY A 384 11.45 4.48 -5.55
C GLY A 384 11.85 3.09 -5.05
N ASP A 385 11.11 2.52 -4.10
CA ASP A 385 11.38 1.17 -3.62
C ASP A 385 10.84 0.16 -4.62
N ARG A 386 11.74 -0.71 -5.06
CA ARG A 386 11.45 -1.68 -6.13
C ARG A 386 11.06 -3.04 -5.60
N ALA A 387 11.42 -3.33 -4.36
CA ALA A 387 10.99 -4.58 -3.73
C ALA A 387 9.49 -4.50 -3.46
N SER A 388 8.99 -3.36 -3.00
CA SER A 388 7.61 -3.16 -2.57
C SER A 388 6.60 -2.88 -3.71
N SER A 389 6.75 -3.50 -4.88
CA SER A 389 5.79 -3.34 -5.98
C SER A 389 4.49 -4.12 -5.71
N PRO A 390 3.31 -3.67 -6.20
CA PRO A 390 2.06 -4.43 -6.07
C PRO A 390 2.17 -5.88 -6.56
N ASP A 391 2.93 -6.10 -7.64
CA ASP A 391 3.16 -7.42 -8.22
C ASP A 391 3.94 -8.34 -7.28
N SER A 392 4.76 -7.79 -6.40
CA SER A 392 5.53 -8.57 -5.42
C SER A 392 4.69 -9.08 -4.25
N TYR A 393 3.44 -8.60 -4.09
CA TYR A 393 2.51 -9.03 -3.04
C TYR A 393 1.45 -10.03 -3.50
N ILE A 394 1.26 -10.18 -4.82
CA ILE A 394 0.24 -11.05 -5.44
C ILE A 394 0.89 -12.37 -5.86
#